data_AF-A0A2I3H4D3-F1
#
_entry.id   AF-A0A2I3H4D3-F1
#
_cell.length_a   1.000
_cell.length_b   1.000
_cell.length_c   1.000
_cell.angle_alpha   90.00
_cell.angle_beta   90.00
_cell.angle_gamma   90.00
#
_symmetry.space_group_name_H-M   'P 1'
#
loop_
_entity.id
_entity.type
_entity.pdbx_description
1 polymer ?
#
loop_
_entity_poly.entity_id
_entity_poly.type
_entity_poly.pdbx_seq_one_letter_code
_entity_poly.pdbx_strand_id
1 'polypeptide(L)'
;MAPAGLRAGPLLLRSHADWVCGEWEAALSAPPPFCTAWVERTGLVHFLREGGHGASFPLAFLHPGSVVSFQMMYPLIVLPLCASWHWGLIRKGIVVLFWGESVKYFLDNLDRIGQLNYFPSKQDILLARKATKGIVEHDFVIKKIPFKMVDVGGQRSQRQKWFQCFDGITSILFMVSSSEYDQVLMEDRRTNRLVESMNIFETIVNNKLFFNVSIILFLNKMDLLVEKVKTVSIKKHFPDFRGDPHRLEDVQRYLVQCFDRKRRNRSKPLFHHFTTAIDTENVRFVFHAVKDTILQENLKDIMLQ
;
A
#
# COMPACT_ATOMS: atom_id res chain seq x y z
N MET A 1 32.86 -8.89 -33.42
CA MET A 1 32.34 -7.60 -32.90
C MET A 1 30.88 -7.78 -32.54
N ALA A 2 30.55 -7.83 -31.25
CA ALA A 2 29.18 -7.75 -30.74
C ALA A 2 29.10 -6.49 -29.86
N PRO A 3 28.13 -5.58 -30.05
CA PRO A 3 28.16 -4.30 -29.37
C PRO A 3 27.46 -4.33 -28.01
N ALA A 4 28.12 -3.60 -27.08
CA ALA A 4 27.59 -2.75 -26.02
C ALA A 4 26.54 -3.32 -25.05
N GLY A 5 26.98 -3.52 -23.81
CA GLY A 5 26.15 -3.85 -22.67
C GLY A 5 25.09 -2.79 -22.34
N LEU A 6 23.86 -3.25 -22.14
CA LEU A 6 22.87 -2.55 -21.34
C LEU A 6 23.25 -2.73 -19.87
N ARG A 7 23.81 -1.68 -19.27
CA ARG A 7 23.96 -1.56 -17.82
C ARG A 7 22.56 -1.51 -17.18
N ALA A 8 22.36 -2.33 -16.15
CA ALA A 8 21.13 -2.43 -15.38
C ALA A 8 20.68 -1.04 -14.89
N GLY A 9 19.41 -0.71 -15.15
CA GLY A 9 18.75 0.47 -14.59
C GLY A 9 18.41 0.27 -13.11
N PRO A 10 18.09 1.35 -12.38
CA PRO A 10 17.93 1.29 -10.94
C PRO A 10 16.76 0.41 -10.51
N LEU A 11 17.07 -0.66 -9.74
CA LEU A 11 16.08 -1.52 -9.10
C LEU A 11 15.53 -0.81 -7.86
N LEU A 12 14.20 -0.71 -7.76
CA LEU A 12 13.48 -0.12 -6.61
C LEU A 12 12.72 -1.21 -5.86
N LEU A 13 13.18 -1.55 -4.65
CA LEU A 13 12.49 -2.51 -3.78
C LEU A 13 11.38 -1.80 -2.99
N ARG A 14 10.15 -2.31 -3.08
CA ARG A 14 8.97 -1.73 -2.41
C ARG A 14 8.46 -2.59 -1.25
N SER A 15 8.41 -2.00 -0.06
CA SER A 15 8.15 -2.68 1.22
C SER A 15 6.76 -2.35 1.83
N HIS A 16 5.69 -2.25 1.04
CA HIS A 16 4.32 -2.49 1.56
C HIS A 16 3.31 -2.57 0.41
N ALA A 17 2.38 -3.51 0.53
CA ALA A 17 1.34 -3.78 -0.45
C ALA A 17 0.23 -2.73 -0.33
N ASP A 18 0.27 -1.70 -1.18
CA ASP A 18 -0.89 -0.81 -1.38
C ASP A 18 -1.07 -0.38 -2.85
N TRP A 19 -0.39 -1.00 -3.84
CA TRP A 19 -0.73 -0.76 -5.26
C TRP A 19 -0.72 -2.03 -6.11
N VAL A 20 -1.72 -2.09 -6.99
CA VAL A 20 -1.74 -2.91 -8.21
C VAL A 20 -1.07 -2.12 -9.33
N CYS A 21 0.26 -2.14 -9.40
CA CYS A 21 0.93 -1.93 -10.70
C CYS A 21 1.07 -3.30 -11.36
N GLY A 22 0.86 -3.37 -12.67
CA GLY A 22 1.01 -4.62 -13.45
C GLY A 22 -0.21 -5.16 -14.20
N GLU A 23 -1.44 -4.90 -13.77
CA GLU A 23 -2.63 -5.40 -14.50
C GLU A 23 -3.11 -4.42 -15.60
N TRP A 24 -2.29 -3.43 -15.97
CA TRP A 24 -2.69 -2.27 -16.77
C TRP A 24 -2.87 -2.56 -18.27
N GLU A 25 -2.15 -3.51 -18.86
CA GLU A 25 -2.27 -3.81 -20.31
C GLU A 25 -3.16 -5.02 -20.62
N ALA A 26 -3.24 -5.99 -19.70
CA ALA A 26 -4.08 -7.19 -19.87
C ALA A 26 -5.58 -6.90 -19.69
N ALA A 27 -5.95 -5.88 -18.90
CA ALA A 27 -7.34 -5.49 -18.69
C ALA A 27 -7.93 -4.64 -19.83
N LEU A 28 -7.08 -4.03 -20.67
CA LEU A 28 -7.51 -3.17 -21.79
C LEU A 28 -7.75 -3.94 -23.10
N SER A 29 -7.45 -5.24 -23.15
CA SER A 29 -7.45 -6.03 -24.39
C SER A 29 -8.37 -7.27 -24.38
N ALA A 30 -9.09 -7.53 -23.28
CA ALA A 30 -9.95 -8.73 -23.15
C ALA A 30 -11.46 -8.39 -23.11
N PRO A 31 -12.30 -8.99 -23.98
CA PRO A 31 -13.76 -8.98 -23.84
C PRO A 31 -14.24 -9.78 -22.61
N PRO A 32 -15.50 -9.62 -22.17
CA PRO A 32 -15.93 -9.82 -20.78
C PRO A 32 -15.87 -11.30 -20.39
N PRO A 33 -15.14 -11.64 -19.31
CA PRO A 33 -15.82 -11.90 -18.04
C PRO A 33 -14.91 -11.61 -16.83
N PHE A 34 -14.83 -10.35 -16.38
CA PHE A 34 -13.98 -10.00 -15.22
C PHE A 34 -14.74 -9.48 -13.98
N CYS A 35 -16.08 -9.47 -14.00
CA CYS A 35 -16.85 -8.96 -12.85
C CYS A 35 -16.93 -9.95 -11.66
N THR A 36 -16.94 -11.27 -11.88
CA THR A 36 -17.00 -12.26 -10.77
C THR A 36 -15.75 -12.23 -9.89
N ALA A 37 -14.58 -11.97 -10.47
CA ALA A 37 -13.32 -11.90 -9.72
C ALA A 37 -13.14 -10.58 -8.94
N TRP A 38 -13.96 -9.55 -9.19
CA TRP A 38 -13.73 -8.21 -8.63
C TRP A 38 -14.30 -8.05 -7.20
N VAL A 39 -15.43 -8.69 -6.88
CA VAL A 39 -16.06 -8.63 -5.54
C VAL A 39 -15.24 -9.39 -4.49
N GLU A 40 -14.63 -10.52 -4.85
CA GLU A 40 -13.66 -11.22 -3.99
C GLU A 40 -12.41 -10.38 -3.70
N ARG A 41 -12.06 -9.45 -4.60
CA ARG A 41 -10.83 -8.63 -4.55
C ARG A 41 -10.99 -7.26 -3.89
N THR A 42 -12.20 -6.87 -3.47
CA THR A 42 -12.46 -5.57 -2.81
C THR A 42 -12.55 -5.64 -1.29
N GLY A 43 -12.41 -6.84 -0.69
CA GLY A 43 -12.61 -7.04 0.75
C GLY A 43 -14.07 -7.10 1.19
N LEU A 44 -15.04 -6.85 0.29
CA LEU A 44 -16.48 -7.01 0.53
C LEU A 44 -16.87 -8.46 0.89
N VAL A 45 -16.15 -9.46 0.35
CA VAL A 45 -16.42 -10.87 0.66
C VAL A 45 -16.02 -11.24 2.09
N HIS A 46 -14.96 -10.62 2.64
CA HIS A 46 -14.62 -10.77 4.07
C HIS A 46 -15.68 -10.11 4.98
N PHE A 47 -16.25 -8.97 4.55
CA PHE A 47 -17.36 -8.32 5.26
C PHE A 47 -18.57 -9.24 5.44
N LEU A 48 -18.94 -10.00 4.40
CA LEU A 48 -20.05 -10.95 4.47
C LEU A 48 -19.75 -12.23 5.27
N ARG A 49 -18.47 -12.61 5.39
CA ARG A 49 -18.05 -13.90 6.00
C ARG A 49 -17.86 -13.83 7.52
N GLU A 50 -17.47 -12.68 8.08
CA GLU A 50 -17.16 -12.55 9.53
C GLU A 50 -18.10 -11.62 10.31
N GLY A 51 -19.07 -10.96 9.67
CA GLY A 51 -19.75 -9.77 10.23
C GLY A 51 -21.25 -9.83 10.51
N GLY A 52 -21.89 -11.01 10.54
CA GLY A 52 -23.35 -11.13 10.67
C GLY A 52 -23.85 -11.56 12.05
N HIS A 53 -23.47 -10.91 13.16
CA HIS A 53 -24.20 -11.10 14.41
C HIS A 53 -25.57 -10.41 14.32
N GLY A 54 -26.56 -11.11 13.76
CA GLY A 54 -27.96 -10.69 13.74
C GLY A 54 -28.77 -11.06 12.49
N ALA A 55 -28.12 -11.54 11.42
CA ALA A 55 -28.82 -12.01 10.23
C ALA A 55 -28.21 -13.33 9.77
N SER A 56 -28.94 -14.42 10.00
CA SER A 56 -28.65 -15.73 9.42
C SER A 56 -28.81 -15.64 7.90
N PHE A 57 -27.79 -15.14 7.19
CA PHE A 57 -27.71 -15.23 5.74
C PHE A 57 -27.33 -16.67 5.38
N PRO A 58 -28.06 -17.35 4.47
CA PRO A 58 -27.71 -18.71 4.07
C PRO A 58 -26.33 -18.70 3.37
N LEU A 59 -25.28 -19.09 4.10
CA LEU A 59 -23.92 -19.25 3.60
C LEU A 59 -23.75 -20.40 2.57
N ALA A 60 -24.85 -20.98 2.09
CA ALA A 60 -24.86 -22.19 1.26
C ALA A 60 -24.37 -21.98 -0.20
N PHE A 61 -24.09 -20.74 -0.63
CA PHE A 61 -23.83 -20.43 -2.04
C PHE A 61 -22.34 -20.22 -2.41
N LEU A 62 -21.41 -20.41 -1.47
CA LEU A 62 -19.96 -20.27 -1.70
C LEU A 62 -19.24 -21.62 -1.63
N HIS A 63 -19.73 -22.61 -2.37
CA HIS A 63 -18.98 -23.85 -2.60
C HIS A 63 -17.85 -23.60 -3.62
N PRO A 64 -16.62 -24.07 -3.39
CA PRO A 64 -15.54 -23.98 -4.37
C PRO A 64 -15.89 -24.87 -5.58
N GLY A 65 -16.41 -24.27 -6.64
CA GLY A 65 -16.83 -24.97 -7.86
C GLY A 65 -18.10 -24.41 -8.52
N SER A 66 -18.87 -23.55 -7.85
CA SER A 66 -20.07 -22.94 -8.42
C SER A 66 -19.74 -21.62 -9.12
N VAL A 67 -19.80 -21.59 -10.45
CA VAL A 67 -19.73 -20.35 -11.22
C VAL A 67 -21.06 -19.62 -11.08
N VAL A 68 -21.26 -18.89 -9.99
CA VAL A 68 -22.39 -17.96 -9.88
C VAL A 68 -22.04 -16.74 -10.73
N SER A 69 -22.78 -16.56 -11.84
CA SER A 69 -22.64 -15.38 -12.68
C SER A 69 -22.81 -14.11 -11.83
N PHE A 70 -21.95 -13.11 -12.05
CA PHE A 70 -21.99 -11.80 -11.36
C PHE A 70 -23.40 -11.21 -11.34
N GLN A 71 -24.17 -11.46 -12.40
CA GLN A 71 -25.54 -11.02 -12.59
C GLN A 71 -26.53 -11.58 -11.56
N MET A 72 -26.26 -12.76 -10.99
CA MET A 72 -27.08 -13.37 -9.93
C MET A 72 -26.63 -12.96 -8.53
N MET A 73 -25.33 -12.73 -8.33
CA MET A 73 -24.77 -12.27 -7.06
C MET A 73 -25.15 -10.81 -6.76
N TYR A 74 -25.40 -10.04 -7.81
CA TYR A 74 -25.65 -8.62 -7.80
C TYR A 74 -26.86 -8.19 -6.93
N PRO A 75 -28.11 -8.64 -7.17
CA PRO A 75 -29.24 -8.26 -6.31
C PRO A 75 -29.16 -8.86 -4.90
N LEU A 76 -28.52 -10.03 -4.73
CA LEU A 76 -28.47 -10.74 -3.44
C LEU A 76 -27.49 -10.11 -2.44
N ILE A 77 -26.44 -9.43 -2.92
CA ILE A 77 -25.42 -8.81 -2.06
C ILE A 77 -25.58 -7.28 -2.03
N VAL A 78 -25.86 -6.64 -3.17
CA VAL A 78 -25.88 -5.18 -3.25
C VAL A 78 -27.12 -4.59 -2.60
N LEU A 79 -28.29 -5.19 -2.76
CA LEU A 79 -29.52 -4.67 -2.13
C LEU A 79 -29.45 -4.71 -0.60
N PRO A 80 -29.00 -5.79 0.06
CA PRO A 80 -28.80 -5.78 1.51
C PRO A 80 -27.69 -4.83 1.98
N LEU A 81 -26.60 -4.68 1.22
CA LEU A 81 -25.52 -3.75 1.53
C LEU A 81 -25.97 -2.28 1.42
N CYS A 82 -26.67 -1.92 0.34
CA CYS A 82 -27.26 -0.60 0.17
C CYS A 82 -28.23 -0.29 1.31
N ALA A 83 -29.11 -1.24 1.66
CA ALA A 83 -30.06 -1.08 2.76
C ALA A 83 -29.35 -0.89 4.12
N SER A 84 -28.33 -1.71 4.39
CA SER A 84 -27.56 -1.67 5.65
C SER A 84 -26.67 -0.42 5.78
N TRP A 85 -26.08 0.05 4.68
CA TRP A 85 -25.30 1.29 4.63
C TRP A 85 -26.18 2.53 4.87
N HIS A 86 -27.36 2.57 4.24
CA HIS A 86 -28.32 3.66 4.40
C HIS A 86 -28.98 3.70 5.79
N TRP A 87 -29.12 2.56 6.48
CA TRP A 87 -29.73 2.49 7.82
C TRP A 87 -28.85 3.02 8.97
N GLY A 88 -27.65 3.54 8.70
CA GLY A 88 -26.87 4.31 9.67
C GLY A 88 -26.20 3.51 10.80
N LEU A 89 -26.51 2.22 10.98
CA LEU A 89 -25.83 1.32 11.93
C LEU A 89 -24.32 1.18 11.65
N ILE A 90 -23.91 1.33 10.38
CA ILE A 90 -22.52 1.19 9.94
C ILE A 90 -21.79 2.55 9.83
N ARG A 91 -22.52 3.68 9.72
CA ARG A 91 -21.92 5.02 9.54
C ARG A 91 -21.20 5.56 10.78
N LYS A 92 -21.54 5.09 11.98
CA LYS A 92 -20.90 5.53 13.24
C LYS A 92 -19.57 4.81 13.48
N GLY A 93 -18.49 5.28 12.86
CA GLY A 93 -17.09 5.05 13.29
C GLY A 93 -16.51 3.63 13.25
N ILE A 94 -17.34 2.59 13.22
CA ILE A 94 -16.94 1.17 13.34
C ILE A 94 -16.20 0.67 12.08
N VAL A 95 -16.52 1.21 10.90
CA VAL A 95 -15.88 0.80 9.64
C VAL A 95 -14.40 1.17 9.60
N VAL A 96 -14.04 2.35 10.13
CA VAL A 96 -12.66 2.87 10.05
C VAL A 96 -11.73 2.15 11.03
N LEU A 97 -12.26 1.62 12.14
CA LEU A 97 -11.46 1.01 13.20
C LEU A 97 -11.04 -0.44 12.92
N PHE A 98 -11.82 -1.19 12.12
CA PHE A 98 -11.56 -2.62 11.88
C PHE A 98 -11.42 -3.04 10.41
N TRP A 99 -11.80 -2.18 9.44
CA TRP A 99 -11.87 -2.57 8.03
C TRP A 99 -10.88 -1.79 7.16
N GLY A 100 -10.63 -2.30 5.95
CA GLY A 100 -9.71 -1.66 5.00
C GLY A 100 -10.13 -0.23 4.70
N GLU A 101 -9.17 0.68 4.60
CA GLU A 101 -9.41 2.14 4.49
C GLU A 101 -10.22 2.53 3.25
N SER A 102 -10.16 1.73 2.17
CA SER A 102 -10.95 1.95 0.95
C SER A 102 -12.39 1.44 1.02
N VAL A 103 -12.80 0.71 2.06
CA VAL A 103 -14.16 0.15 2.19
C VAL A 103 -15.20 1.26 2.19
N LYS A 104 -14.94 2.36 2.90
CA LYS A 104 -15.86 3.52 2.94
C LYS A 104 -16.09 4.08 1.53
N TYR A 105 -15.04 4.25 0.74
CA TYR A 105 -15.15 4.76 -0.62
C TYR A 105 -16.03 3.86 -1.50
N PHE A 106 -15.84 2.55 -1.46
CA PHE A 106 -16.63 1.63 -2.27
C PHE A 106 -18.10 1.58 -1.80
N LEU A 107 -18.37 1.64 -0.50
CA LEU A 107 -19.73 1.66 0.03
C LEU A 107 -20.46 2.98 -0.27
N ASP A 108 -19.76 4.11 -0.22
CA ASP A 108 -20.32 5.41 -0.59
C ASP A 108 -20.62 5.51 -2.10
N ASN A 109 -19.96 4.69 -2.93
CA ASN A 109 -20.15 4.66 -4.38
C ASN A 109 -20.89 3.40 -4.86
N LEU A 110 -21.55 2.68 -3.94
CA LEU A 110 -22.12 1.36 -4.22
C LEU A 110 -23.13 1.39 -5.36
N ASP A 111 -23.92 2.46 -5.48
CA ASP A 111 -24.91 2.62 -6.55
C ASP A 111 -24.25 2.70 -7.94
N ARG A 112 -23.11 3.37 -8.06
CA ARG A 112 -22.34 3.47 -9.31
C ARG A 112 -21.59 2.18 -9.61
N ILE A 113 -20.89 1.65 -8.61
CA ILE A 113 -20.09 0.42 -8.72
C ILE A 113 -20.97 -0.77 -9.05
N GLY A 114 -22.21 -0.73 -8.60
CA GLY A 114 -23.09 -1.82 -8.79
C GLY A 114 -23.67 -1.93 -10.21
N GLN A 115 -23.82 -0.83 -10.96
CA GLN A 115 -24.52 -0.86 -12.25
C GLN A 115 -24.08 -2.04 -13.16
N LEU A 116 -25.02 -2.66 -13.87
CA LEU A 116 -24.74 -3.86 -14.69
C LEU A 116 -23.65 -3.63 -15.75
N ASN A 117 -23.51 -2.37 -16.19
CA ASN A 117 -22.52 -1.89 -17.14
C ASN A 117 -21.34 -1.17 -16.46
N TYR A 118 -21.11 -1.39 -15.16
CA TYR A 118 -20.03 -0.76 -14.42
C TYR A 118 -18.67 -1.06 -15.06
N PHE A 119 -17.89 0.00 -15.24
CA PHE A 119 -16.49 -0.07 -15.61
C PHE A 119 -15.66 0.71 -14.58
N PRO A 120 -14.59 0.12 -14.00
CA PRO A 120 -13.81 0.78 -12.98
C PRO A 120 -13.17 2.08 -13.48
N SER A 121 -13.34 3.15 -12.70
CA SER A 121 -12.57 4.37 -12.90
C SER A 121 -11.12 4.16 -12.44
N LYS A 122 -10.22 5.09 -12.82
CA LYS A 122 -8.85 5.09 -12.30
C LYS A 122 -8.84 5.08 -10.77
N GLN A 123 -9.69 5.89 -10.15
CA GLN A 123 -9.79 5.97 -8.68
C GLN A 123 -10.21 4.64 -8.04
N ASP A 124 -11.16 3.92 -8.67
CA ASP A 124 -11.58 2.59 -8.20
C ASP A 124 -10.41 1.61 -8.23
N ILE A 125 -9.60 1.66 -9.29
CA ILE A 125 -8.40 0.83 -9.45
C ILE A 125 -7.36 1.16 -8.38
N LEU A 126 -7.14 2.45 -8.09
CA LEU A 126 -6.14 2.88 -7.09
C LEU A 126 -6.53 2.48 -5.66
N LEU A 127 -7.84 2.44 -5.37
CA LEU A 127 -8.36 2.08 -4.05
C LEU A 127 -8.64 0.58 -3.89
N ALA A 128 -8.60 -0.19 -4.98
CA ALA A 128 -8.78 -1.62 -4.95
C ALA A 128 -7.59 -2.30 -4.25
N ARG A 129 -7.89 -3.21 -3.32
CA ARG A 129 -6.87 -3.86 -2.50
C ARG A 129 -6.66 -5.32 -2.91
N LYS A 130 -5.54 -5.60 -3.57
CA LYS A 130 -5.07 -6.97 -3.81
C LYS A 130 -3.75 -7.19 -3.09
N ALA A 131 -3.68 -8.18 -2.20
CA ALA A 131 -2.44 -8.51 -1.52
C ALA A 131 -1.43 -9.10 -2.51
N THR A 132 -0.27 -8.44 -2.68
CA THR A 132 0.84 -8.94 -3.51
C THR A 132 1.36 -10.26 -2.92
N LYS A 133 1.32 -11.31 -3.73
CA LYS A 133 1.91 -12.62 -3.40
C LYS A 133 3.13 -12.81 -4.29
N GLY A 134 4.30 -13.04 -3.69
CA GLY A 134 5.55 -13.16 -4.43
C GLY A 134 6.16 -11.81 -4.81
N ILE A 135 6.83 -11.81 -5.97
CA ILE A 135 7.63 -10.72 -6.52
C ILE A 135 7.04 -10.36 -7.88
N VAL A 136 6.85 -9.07 -8.13
CA VAL A 136 6.34 -8.55 -9.40
C VAL A 136 7.29 -7.49 -9.90
N GLU A 137 7.73 -7.60 -11.15
CA GLU A 137 8.62 -6.64 -11.79
C GLU A 137 7.85 -5.76 -12.78
N HIS A 138 8.22 -4.48 -12.84
CA HIS A 138 7.69 -3.52 -13.80
C HIS A 138 8.83 -2.75 -14.44
N ASP A 139 8.97 -2.90 -15.74
CA ASP A 139 9.89 -2.11 -16.55
C ASP A 139 9.20 -0.87 -17.09
N PHE A 140 9.85 0.29 -16.97
CA PHE A 140 9.37 1.53 -17.55
C PHE A 140 10.54 2.44 -17.93
N VAL A 141 10.32 3.35 -18.88
CA VAL A 141 11.34 4.29 -19.34
C VAL A 141 10.90 5.71 -19.00
N ILE A 142 11.71 6.44 -18.23
CA ILE A 142 11.46 7.84 -17.88
C ILE A 142 12.59 8.70 -18.42
N LYS A 143 12.26 9.65 -19.30
CA LYS A 143 13.25 10.55 -19.93
C LYS A 143 14.45 9.79 -20.53
N LYS A 144 14.16 8.68 -21.25
CA LYS A 144 15.15 7.77 -21.89
C LYS A 144 16.01 6.95 -20.92
N ILE A 145 15.74 7.00 -19.61
CA ILE A 145 16.43 6.18 -18.62
C ILE A 145 15.52 4.96 -18.32
N PRO A 146 15.99 3.73 -18.52
CA PRO A 146 15.24 2.53 -18.17
C PRO A 146 15.23 2.35 -16.64
N PHE A 147 14.07 2.08 -16.09
CA PHE A 147 13.84 1.75 -14.68
C PHE A 147 13.19 0.37 -14.60
N LYS A 148 13.56 -0.38 -13.56
CA LYS A 148 12.90 -1.62 -13.17
C LYS A 148 12.43 -1.48 -11.72
N MET A 149 11.13 -1.49 -11.50
CA MET A 149 10.57 -1.51 -10.15
C MET A 149 10.21 -2.94 -9.75
N VAL A 150 10.53 -3.30 -8.52
CA VAL A 150 10.24 -4.63 -7.97
C VAL A 150 9.31 -4.48 -6.77
N ASP A 151 8.05 -4.88 -6.95
CA ASP A 151 7.05 -4.93 -5.88
C ASP A 151 7.11 -6.29 -5.19
N VAL A 152 7.23 -6.27 -3.85
CA VAL A 152 7.28 -7.48 -3.04
C VAL A 152 6.17 -7.48 -2.00
N GLY A 153 5.64 -8.66 -1.70
CA GLY A 153 4.65 -8.81 -0.63
C GLY A 153 5.19 -8.36 0.73
N GLY A 154 4.46 -7.47 1.41
CA GLY A 154 4.84 -6.93 2.72
C GLY A 154 4.48 -7.81 3.94
N GLN A 155 3.57 -8.78 3.75
CA GLN A 155 3.13 -9.69 4.82
C GLN A 155 4.28 -10.57 5.30
N ARG A 156 4.28 -10.95 6.59
CA ARG A 156 5.36 -11.76 7.21
C ARG A 156 5.71 -13.02 6.40
N SER A 157 4.70 -13.72 5.87
CA SER A 157 4.88 -14.93 5.04
C SER A 157 5.59 -14.70 3.70
N GLN A 158 5.59 -13.46 3.19
CA GLN A 158 6.21 -13.11 1.92
C GLN A 158 7.63 -12.58 2.07
N ARG A 159 8.02 -12.10 3.25
CA ARG A 159 9.34 -11.46 3.49
C ARG A 159 10.52 -12.40 3.29
N GLN A 160 10.30 -13.70 3.48
CA GLN A 160 11.31 -14.71 3.14
C GLN A 160 11.68 -14.67 1.65
N LYS A 161 10.88 -14.10 0.75
CA LYS A 161 11.21 -14.03 -0.68
C LYS A 161 12.05 -12.81 -1.05
N TRP A 162 12.17 -11.82 -0.16
CA TRP A 162 12.82 -10.55 -0.49
C TRP A 162 14.30 -10.71 -0.89
N PHE A 163 15.00 -11.72 -0.36
CA PHE A 163 16.40 -11.96 -0.73
C PHE A 163 16.59 -12.26 -2.23
N GLN A 164 15.54 -12.72 -2.91
CA GLN A 164 15.59 -13.07 -4.34
C GLN A 164 15.70 -11.83 -5.25
N CYS A 165 15.37 -10.65 -4.73
CA CYS A 165 15.42 -9.39 -5.47
C CYS A 165 16.44 -8.38 -4.91
N PHE A 166 17.39 -8.81 -4.06
CA PHE A 166 18.39 -7.91 -3.50
C PHE A 166 19.63 -7.74 -4.37
N ASP A 167 19.81 -8.58 -5.39
CA ASP A 167 20.95 -8.45 -6.29
C ASP A 167 20.73 -7.31 -7.30
N GLY A 168 21.77 -6.51 -7.51
CA GLY A 168 21.75 -5.39 -8.44
C GLY A 168 20.81 -4.24 -8.10
N ILE A 169 20.32 -4.12 -6.85
CA ILE A 169 19.47 -3.00 -6.47
C ILE A 169 20.24 -1.69 -6.36
N THR A 170 19.64 -0.61 -6.86
CA THR A 170 20.23 0.73 -6.78
C THR A 170 19.58 1.56 -5.69
N SER A 171 18.28 1.36 -5.44
CA SER A 171 17.57 2.07 -4.39
C SER A 171 16.46 1.23 -3.75
N ILE A 172 16.13 1.53 -2.50
CA ILE A 172 14.98 0.95 -1.79
C ILE A 172 13.99 2.06 -1.50
N LEU A 173 12.74 1.88 -1.95
CA LEU A 173 11.61 2.72 -1.54
C LEU A 173 10.90 2.05 -0.37
N PHE A 174 11.29 2.44 0.83
CA PHE A 174 10.69 1.90 2.03
C PHE A 174 9.37 2.61 2.33
N MET A 175 8.24 1.92 2.16
CA MET A 175 6.92 2.48 2.38
C MET A 175 6.42 2.20 3.80
N VAL A 176 5.89 3.23 4.45
CA VAL A 176 5.29 3.18 5.79
C VAL A 176 3.87 3.69 5.72
N SER A 177 2.95 2.96 6.31
CA SER A 177 1.59 3.45 6.52
C SER A 177 1.54 4.33 7.77
N SER A 178 1.59 5.65 7.58
CA SER A 178 1.75 6.61 8.68
C SER A 178 0.50 6.75 9.54
N SER A 179 -0.67 6.40 9.00
CA SER A 179 -1.96 6.42 9.69
C SER A 179 -2.15 5.24 10.65
N GLU A 180 -1.30 4.21 10.64
CA GLU A 180 -1.53 2.93 11.34
C GLU A 180 -0.92 2.87 12.76
N TYR A 181 -0.65 4.03 13.37
CA TYR A 181 -0.03 4.13 14.70
C TYR A 181 -0.90 3.58 15.84
N ASP A 182 -2.21 3.46 15.64
CA ASP A 182 -3.20 2.91 16.57
C ASP A 182 -3.67 1.49 16.21
N GLN A 183 -3.14 0.91 15.14
CA GLN A 183 -3.58 -0.39 14.61
C GLN A 183 -2.62 -1.52 14.98
N VAL A 184 -3.17 -2.74 15.05
CA VAL A 184 -2.40 -3.98 15.20
C VAL A 184 -2.34 -4.76 13.89
N LEU A 185 -1.30 -5.59 13.73
CA LEU A 185 -1.17 -6.50 12.59
C LEU A 185 -2.34 -7.47 12.52
N MET A 186 -2.75 -7.81 11.31
CA MET A 186 -3.81 -8.80 11.11
C MET A 186 -3.34 -10.21 11.48
N GLU A 187 -2.05 -10.49 11.28
CA GLU A 187 -1.44 -11.81 11.45
C GLU A 187 -1.42 -12.29 12.91
N ASP A 188 -1.26 -11.39 13.88
CA ASP A 188 -1.16 -11.74 15.30
C ASP A 188 -2.11 -10.97 16.23
N ARG A 189 -2.81 -9.94 15.72
CA ARG A 189 -3.75 -9.07 16.46
C ARG A 189 -3.17 -8.47 17.75
N ARG A 190 -1.84 -8.35 17.84
CA ARG A 190 -1.12 -7.91 19.04
C ARG A 190 -0.06 -6.86 18.72
N THR A 191 0.73 -7.09 17.68
CA THR A 191 1.86 -6.22 17.34
C THR A 191 1.35 -4.94 16.69
N ASN A 192 1.76 -3.78 17.21
CA ASN A 192 1.45 -2.49 16.59
C ASN A 192 2.07 -2.39 15.19
N ARG A 193 1.29 -1.93 14.20
CA ARG A 193 1.72 -1.91 12.80
C ARG A 193 2.88 -0.97 12.53
N LEU A 194 2.84 0.23 13.09
CA LEU A 194 3.93 1.20 12.93
C LEU A 194 5.21 0.71 13.60
N VAL A 195 5.11 0.05 14.75
CA VAL A 195 6.26 -0.60 15.42
C VAL A 195 6.85 -1.70 14.55
N GLU A 196 6.02 -2.55 13.95
CA GLU A 196 6.49 -3.57 13.00
C GLU A 196 7.22 -2.91 11.82
N SER A 197 6.67 -1.86 11.21
CA SER A 197 7.33 -1.13 10.12
C SER A 197 8.70 -0.58 10.54
N MET A 198 8.84 -0.04 11.76
CA MET A 198 10.11 0.43 12.29
C MET A 198 11.13 -0.71 12.47
N ASN A 199 10.69 -1.88 12.92
CA ASN A 199 11.57 -3.04 13.11
C ASN A 199 12.07 -3.60 11.76
N ILE A 200 11.20 -3.62 10.74
CA ILE A 200 11.60 -4.00 9.38
C ILE A 200 12.59 -2.96 8.83
N PHE A 201 12.29 -1.67 8.98
CA PHE A 201 13.19 -0.61 8.53
C PHE A 201 14.56 -0.72 9.18
N GLU A 202 14.62 -0.94 10.49
CA GLU A 202 15.88 -1.16 11.22
C GLU A 202 16.70 -2.31 10.64
N THR A 203 16.03 -3.39 10.23
CA THR A 203 16.70 -4.55 9.63
C THR A 203 17.26 -4.21 8.24
N ILE A 204 16.51 -3.49 7.42
CA ILE A 204 16.95 -3.10 6.06
C ILE A 204 18.05 -2.05 6.13
N VAL A 205 17.81 -0.94 6.83
CA VAL A 205 18.70 0.24 6.80
C VAL A 205 20.08 -0.03 7.41
N ASN A 206 20.19 -1.06 8.25
CA ASN A 206 21.44 -1.48 8.86
C ASN A 206 22.05 -2.74 8.21
N ASN A 207 21.46 -3.24 7.12
CA ASN A 207 21.98 -4.41 6.41
C ASN A 207 23.21 -4.03 5.58
N LYS A 208 24.31 -4.76 5.77
CA LYS A 208 25.57 -4.54 5.03
C LYS A 208 25.42 -4.72 3.51
N LEU A 209 24.46 -5.55 3.06
CA LEU A 209 24.16 -5.73 1.64
C LEU A 209 23.67 -4.43 0.98
N PHE A 210 23.16 -3.48 1.76
CA PHE A 210 22.60 -2.22 1.26
C PHE A 210 23.50 -1.01 1.56
N PHE A 211 24.79 -1.23 1.84
CA PHE A 211 25.71 -0.14 2.18
C PHE A 211 25.83 0.92 1.07
N ASN A 212 25.83 0.49 -0.20
CA ASN A 212 25.89 1.36 -1.38
C ASN A 212 24.51 1.61 -2.01
N VAL A 213 23.43 1.26 -1.32
CA VAL A 213 22.07 1.37 -1.86
C VAL A 213 21.37 2.58 -1.25
N SER A 214 20.78 3.42 -2.10
CA SER A 214 20.03 4.60 -1.65
C SER A 214 18.71 4.16 -1.01
N ILE A 215 18.50 4.40 0.28
CA ILE A 215 17.25 4.05 0.98
C ILE A 215 16.43 5.32 1.20
N ILE A 216 15.23 5.35 0.62
CA ILE A 216 14.31 6.49 0.68
C ILE A 216 13.04 6.07 1.41
N LEU A 217 12.66 6.83 2.45
CA LEU A 217 11.52 6.55 3.30
C LEU A 217 10.26 7.29 2.81
N PHE A 218 9.21 6.56 2.46
CA PHE A 218 7.90 7.14 2.17
C PHE A 218 6.94 6.95 3.34
N LEU A 219 6.61 8.06 3.98
CA LEU A 219 5.54 8.15 4.98
C LEU A 219 4.22 8.34 4.23
N ASN A 220 3.60 7.23 3.85
CA ASN A 220 2.39 7.16 3.04
C ASN A 220 1.11 7.32 3.89
N LYS A 221 -0.04 7.46 3.20
CA LYS A 221 -1.38 7.64 3.76
C LYS A 221 -1.52 8.93 4.56
N MET A 222 -0.92 9.99 4.02
CA MET A 222 -0.89 11.29 4.66
C MET A 222 -2.30 11.91 4.77
N ASP A 223 -3.15 11.67 3.78
CA ASP A 223 -4.58 11.97 3.78
C ASP A 223 -5.29 11.39 5.01
N LEU A 224 -5.03 10.12 5.34
CA LEU A 224 -5.64 9.45 6.49
C LEU A 224 -5.03 9.89 7.81
N LEU A 225 -3.71 10.14 7.83
CA LEU A 225 -3.03 10.65 9.02
C LEU A 225 -3.56 12.05 9.40
N VAL A 226 -3.82 12.93 8.42
CA VAL A 226 -4.42 14.26 8.66
C VAL A 226 -5.75 14.15 9.41
N GLU A 227 -6.64 13.27 8.97
CA GLU A 227 -7.95 13.10 9.63
C GLU A 227 -7.82 12.40 10.99
N LYS A 228 -6.92 11.42 11.10
CA LYS A 228 -6.75 10.65 12.34
C LYS A 228 -6.15 11.48 13.47
N VAL A 229 -5.18 12.35 13.18
CA VAL A 229 -4.55 13.23 14.18
C VAL A 229 -5.58 14.13 14.88
N LYS A 230 -6.68 14.51 14.20
CA LYS A 230 -7.75 15.32 14.81
C LYS A 230 -8.51 14.59 15.92
N THR A 231 -8.53 13.25 15.92
CA THR A 231 -9.45 12.46 16.74
C THR A 231 -8.75 11.42 17.63
N VAL A 232 -7.60 10.88 17.20
CA VAL A 232 -6.88 9.81 17.90
C VAL A 232 -5.46 10.27 18.24
N SER A 233 -5.21 10.43 19.54
CA SER A 233 -3.89 10.82 20.06
C SER A 233 -2.85 9.71 19.90
N ILE A 234 -1.73 10.00 19.23
CA ILE A 234 -0.59 9.08 19.08
C ILE A 234 0.04 8.70 20.43
N LYS A 235 -0.06 9.58 21.45
CA LYS A 235 0.58 9.43 22.76
C LYS A 235 0.12 8.19 23.53
N LYS A 236 -1.08 7.67 23.22
CA LYS A 236 -1.61 6.42 23.80
C LYS A 236 -0.78 5.19 23.40
N HIS A 237 -0.22 5.21 22.20
CA HIS A 237 0.55 4.11 21.63
C HIS A 237 2.07 4.38 21.69
N PHE A 238 2.45 5.66 21.72
CA PHE A 238 3.81 6.14 21.73
C PHE A 238 4.03 7.12 22.90
N PRO A 239 4.24 6.62 24.13
CA PRO A 239 4.31 7.45 25.33
C PRO A 239 5.57 8.33 25.40
N ASP A 240 6.58 8.06 24.57
CA ASP A 240 7.78 8.89 24.43
C ASP A 240 7.55 10.12 23.52
N PHE A 241 6.39 10.24 22.88
CA PHE A 241 6.00 11.45 22.14
C PHE A 241 5.92 12.67 23.08
N ARG A 242 6.56 13.78 22.68
CA ARG A 242 6.69 15.02 23.47
C ARG A 242 6.05 16.25 22.84
N GLY A 243 5.47 16.14 21.63
CA GLY A 243 4.80 17.25 20.95
C GLY A 243 3.31 17.36 21.30
N ASP A 244 2.59 18.19 20.54
CA ASP A 244 1.13 18.24 20.56
C ASP A 244 0.55 17.06 19.73
N PRO A 245 -0.21 16.15 20.35
CA PRO A 245 -0.70 14.95 19.66
C PRO A 245 -1.77 15.23 18.59
N HIS A 246 -2.31 16.46 18.55
CA HIS A 246 -3.30 16.89 17.57
C HIS A 246 -2.72 17.88 16.54
N ARG A 247 -1.42 18.18 16.60
CA ARG A 247 -0.71 18.96 15.58
C ARG A 247 -0.02 18.03 14.59
N LEU A 248 -0.44 18.09 13.32
CA LEU A 248 0.06 17.23 12.25
C LEU A 248 1.59 17.26 12.13
N GLU A 249 2.18 18.46 12.13
CA GLU A 249 3.63 18.65 11.99
C GLU A 249 4.43 18.00 13.12
N ASP A 250 3.90 18.00 14.35
CA ASP A 250 4.57 17.37 15.48
C ASP A 250 4.57 15.85 15.35
N VAL A 251 3.43 15.30 14.93
CA VAL A 251 3.30 13.88 14.65
C VAL A 251 4.21 13.48 13.49
N GLN A 252 4.21 14.22 12.38
CA GLN A 252 5.09 13.99 11.23
C GLN A 252 6.57 14.02 11.62
N ARG A 253 7.00 15.05 12.36
CA ARG A 253 8.38 15.18 12.84
C ARG A 253 8.77 14.02 13.74
N TYR A 254 7.87 13.62 14.64
CA TYR A 254 8.09 12.45 15.51
C TYR A 254 8.24 11.16 14.71
N LEU A 255 7.39 10.92 13.70
CA LEU A 255 7.49 9.74 12.85
C LEU A 255 8.86 9.68 12.14
N VAL A 256 9.28 10.77 11.51
CA VAL A 256 10.61 10.83 10.87
C VAL A 256 11.72 10.55 11.89
N GLN A 257 11.63 11.14 13.08
CA GLN A 257 12.60 10.91 14.14
C GLN A 257 12.63 9.45 14.60
N CYS A 258 11.48 8.77 14.69
CA CYS A 258 11.40 7.36 15.05
C CYS A 258 12.13 6.47 14.06
N PHE A 259 11.96 6.69 12.75
CA PHE A 259 12.69 5.95 11.72
C PHE A 259 14.17 6.32 11.69
N ASP A 260 14.52 7.60 11.81
CA ASP A 260 15.92 8.02 11.87
C ASP A 260 16.66 7.42 13.06
N ARG A 261 15.97 7.27 14.21
CA ARG A 261 16.53 6.62 15.40
C ARG A 261 16.95 5.16 15.17
N LYS A 262 16.31 4.46 14.22
CA LYS A 262 16.64 3.07 13.88
C LYS A 262 17.93 2.91 13.08
N ARG A 263 18.52 4.00 12.60
CA ARG A 263 19.75 3.98 11.81
C ARG A 263 20.98 3.98 12.73
N ARG A 264 21.89 3.03 12.50
CA ARG A 264 23.21 3.01 13.13
C ARG A 264 24.14 4.06 12.52
N ASN A 265 24.14 4.19 11.19
CA ASN A 265 24.89 5.22 10.48
C ASN A 265 23.99 6.42 10.16
N ARG A 266 24.21 7.53 10.86
CA ARG A 266 23.49 8.81 10.66
C ARG A 266 24.34 9.91 10.00
N SER A 267 25.47 9.54 9.40
CA SER A 267 26.32 10.49 8.66
C SER A 267 25.61 11.08 7.43
N LYS A 268 24.84 10.26 6.71
CA LYS A 268 23.98 10.70 5.62
C LYS A 268 22.61 11.16 6.15
N PRO A 269 21.96 12.18 5.55
CA PRO A 269 20.59 12.52 5.90
C PRO A 269 19.63 11.38 5.57
N LEU A 270 18.53 11.25 6.31
CA LEU A 270 17.43 10.34 5.97
C LEU A 270 16.58 10.99 4.88
N PHE A 271 16.74 10.54 3.63
CA PHE A 271 15.84 10.95 2.54
C PHE A 271 14.44 10.41 2.82
N HIS A 272 13.47 11.31 2.93
CA HIS A 272 12.10 10.94 3.23
C HIS A 272 11.10 11.86 2.53
N HIS A 273 9.91 11.33 2.27
CA HIS A 273 8.79 12.06 1.69
C HIS A 273 7.49 11.68 2.40
N PHE A 274 6.62 12.66 2.61
CA PHE A 274 5.23 12.42 3.00
C PHE A 274 4.41 12.25 1.73
N THR A 275 3.71 11.12 1.63
CA THR A 275 3.01 10.75 0.39
C THR A 275 1.57 10.37 0.62
N THR A 276 0.77 10.62 -0.41
CA THR A 276 -0.58 10.08 -0.55
C THR A 276 -0.59 9.29 -1.84
N ALA A 277 -0.41 7.98 -1.75
CA ALA A 277 -0.19 7.16 -2.95
C ALA A 277 -1.37 7.21 -3.94
N ILE A 278 -2.60 7.44 -3.46
CA ILE A 278 -3.79 7.59 -4.32
C ILE A 278 -3.84 8.93 -5.07
N ASP A 279 -2.97 9.88 -4.73
CA ASP A 279 -2.81 11.15 -5.41
C ASP A 279 -1.68 11.04 -6.45
N THR A 280 -2.06 10.97 -7.72
CA THR A 280 -1.14 10.80 -8.85
C THR A 280 -0.16 11.96 -9.00
N GLU A 281 -0.54 13.19 -8.61
CA GLU A 281 0.34 14.35 -8.73
C GLU A 281 1.36 14.38 -7.59
N ASN A 282 0.95 13.99 -6.38
CA ASN A 282 1.88 13.79 -5.26
C ASN A 282 2.95 12.74 -5.61
N VAL A 283 2.54 11.59 -6.16
CA VAL A 283 3.47 10.53 -6.57
C VAL A 283 4.39 11.01 -7.70
N ARG A 284 3.87 11.75 -8.68
CA ARG A 284 4.68 12.31 -9.78
C ARG A 284 5.80 13.20 -9.25
N PHE A 285 5.48 14.12 -8.34
CA PHE A 285 6.45 15.05 -7.76
C PHE A 285 7.52 14.31 -6.95
N VAL A 286 7.09 13.39 -6.08
CA VAL A 286 7.99 12.60 -5.23
C VAL A 286 8.91 11.72 -6.08
N PHE A 287 8.38 11.10 -7.13
CA PHE A 287 9.19 10.28 -8.02
C PHE A 287 10.24 11.09 -8.79
N HIS A 288 9.94 12.34 -9.15
CA HIS A 288 10.93 13.24 -9.72
C HIS A 288 12.07 13.56 -8.75
N ALA A 289 11.77 13.87 -7.49
CA ALA A 289 12.78 14.13 -6.46
C ALA A 289 13.65 12.89 -6.15
N VAL A 290 13.02 11.71 -6.12
CA VAL A 290 13.69 10.41 -5.95
C VAL A 290 14.64 10.14 -7.10
N LYS A 291 14.19 10.34 -8.34
CA LYS A 291 15.01 10.18 -9.55
C LYS A 291 16.25 11.06 -9.48
N ASP A 292 16.11 12.33 -9.10
CA ASP A 292 17.25 13.24 -9.03
C ASP A 292 18.23 12.83 -7.93
N THR A 293 17.73 12.36 -6.77
CA THR A 293 18.56 11.84 -5.69
C THR A 293 19.36 10.60 -6.14
N ILE A 294 18.68 9.62 -6.73
CA ILE A 294 19.32 8.37 -7.21
C ILE A 294 20.34 8.65 -8.30
N LEU A 295 20.00 9.52 -9.27
CA LEU A 295 20.93 9.85 -10.35
C LEU A 295 22.16 10.63 -9.85
N GLN A 296 21.99 11.54 -8.89
CA GLN A 296 23.10 12.28 -8.32
C GLN A 296 24.05 11.38 -7.51
N GLU A 297 23.52 10.43 -6.75
CA GLU A 297 24.35 9.45 -6.02
C GLU A 297 25.11 8.53 -6.98
N ASN A 298 24.43 7.98 -7.99
CA ASN A 298 25.08 7.13 -8.99
C ASN A 298 26.14 7.88 -9.82
N LEU A 299 25.90 9.14 -10.17
CA LEU A 299 26.87 9.96 -10.91
C LEU A 299 28.11 10.26 -10.08
N LYS A 300 27.96 10.51 -8.77
CA LYS A 300 29.11 10.70 -7.87
C LYS A 300 29.96 9.44 -7.80
N ASP A 301 29.34 8.27 -7.71
CA ASP A 301 30.07 7.00 -7.67
C ASP A 301 30.81 6.70 -8.99
N ILE A 302 30.27 7.13 -10.14
CA ILE A 302 30.93 7.01 -11.45
C ILE A 302 32.07 8.04 -11.61
N MET A 303 31.90 9.26 -11.09
CA MET A 303 32.92 10.33 -11.19
C MET A 303 34.10 10.17 -10.22
N LEU A 304 33.96 9.30 -9.22
CA LEU A 304 35.00 8.99 -8.22
C LEU A 304 35.75 7.67 -8.53
N GLN A 305 35.43 7.00 -9.64
CA GLN A 305 36.20 5.89 -10.21
C GLN A 305 37.11 6.38 -11.34
#